data_AF-A0A933C584-F1
#
_entry.id   AF-A0A933C584-F1
#
_cell.length_a   1.000
_cell.length_b   1.000
_cell.length_c   1.000
_cell.angle_alpha   90.00
_cell.angle_beta   90.00
_cell.angle_gamma   90.00
#
_symmetry.space_group_name_H-M   'P 1'
#
loop_
_entity.id
_entity.type
_entity.pdbx_description
1 polymer ?
#
loop_
_entity_poly.entity_id
_entity_poly.type
_entity_poly.pdbx_seq_one_letter_code
_entity_poly.pdbx_strand_id
1 'polypeptide(L)'
;MLAWLLVLHVLGVILWVAGAFAAGRVLLDHARAGAQGAAFVPTERSLLLKTAHPGMTLALATGAAALALNSGYYLHEGWMHAKLAATALAVAATVVLTVASRRMSAAHDAVGERALTLWRGLLMGAVLAALVLVFVKPL
;
A
#
# COMPACT_ATOMS: atom_id res chain seq x y z
N MET A 1 20.48 15.89 5.58
CA MET A 1 19.14 16.05 4.97
C MET A 1 18.57 14.73 4.44
N LEU A 2 19.33 13.93 3.69
CA LEU A 2 18.87 12.63 3.15
C LEU A 2 18.40 11.64 4.23
N ALA A 3 19.09 11.58 5.38
CA ALA A 3 18.72 10.70 6.49
C ALA A 3 17.31 10.97 7.02
N TRP A 4 16.92 12.24 7.17
CA TRP A 4 15.57 12.61 7.61
C TRP A 4 14.50 12.23 6.59
N LEU A 5 14.79 12.38 5.28
CA LEU A 5 13.88 11.91 4.23
C LEU A 5 13.68 10.40 4.29
N LEU A 6 14.75 9.62 4.55
CA LEU A 6 14.66 8.17 4.70
C LEU A 6 13.86 7.78 5.95
N VAL A 7 14.03 8.47 7.08
CA VAL A 7 13.24 8.24 8.30
C VAL A 7 11.75 8.46 8.02
N LEU A 8 11.41 9.59 7.39
CA LEU A 8 10.02 9.90 7.03
C LEU A 8 9.47 8.92 5.98
N HIS A 9 10.31 8.47 5.04
CA HIS A 9 9.95 7.46 4.04
C HIS A 9 9.59 6.13 4.69
N VAL A 10 10.46 5.62 5.57
CA VAL A 10 10.22 4.36 6.29
C VAL A 10 8.99 4.46 7.18
N LEU A 11 8.82 5.58 7.89
CA LEU A 11 7.61 5.84 8.68
C LEU A 11 6.35 5.80 7.79
N GLY A 12 6.39 6.48 6.64
CA GLY A 12 5.30 6.46 5.65
C GLY A 12 4.98 5.05 5.17
N VAL A 13 6.01 4.25 4.83
CA VAL A 13 5.84 2.85 4.41
C VAL A 13 5.20 2.01 5.51
N ILE A 14 5.62 2.15 6.77
CA ILE A 14 5.04 1.41 7.90
C ILE A 14 3.55 1.75 8.06
N LEU A 15 3.21 3.04 8.11
CA LEU A 15 1.81 3.48 8.24
C LEU A 15 0.96 3.01 7.05
N TRP A 16 1.53 3.11 5.84
CA TRP A 16 0.86 2.66 4.62
C TRP A 16 0.53 1.18 4.66
N VAL A 17 1.53 0.34 4.92
CA VAL A 17 1.40 -1.12 4.87
C VAL A 17 0.55 -1.63 6.01
N ALA A 18 0.76 -1.12 7.24
CA ALA A 18 -0.06 -1.48 8.39
C ALA A 18 -1.53 -1.13 8.16
N GLY A 19 -1.82 0.09 7.69
CA GLY A 19 -3.17 0.55 7.41
C GLY A 19 -3.85 -0.24 6.30
N ALA A 20 -3.18 -0.43 5.17
CA ALA A 20 -3.75 -1.12 4.01
C ALA A 20 -3.94 -2.63 4.27
N PHE A 21 -3.00 -3.28 4.95
CA PHE A 21 -3.11 -4.70 5.30
C PHE A 21 -4.24 -4.94 6.32
N ALA A 22 -4.31 -4.11 7.37
CA ALA A 22 -5.37 -4.19 8.37
C ALA A 22 -6.75 -3.91 7.75
N ALA A 23 -6.86 -2.89 6.89
CA ALA A 23 -8.08 -2.61 6.15
C ALA A 23 -8.50 -3.79 5.29
N GLY A 24 -7.55 -4.38 4.55
CA GLY A 24 -7.81 -5.57 3.74
C GLY A 24 -8.31 -6.75 4.58
N ARG A 25 -7.84 -6.93 5.83
CA ARG A 25 -8.36 -7.97 6.73
C ARG A 25 -9.81 -7.70 7.14
N VAL A 26 -10.12 -6.46 7.50
CA VAL A 26 -11.48 -6.03 7.85
C VAL A 26 -12.43 -6.17 6.66
N LEU A 27 -11.98 -5.86 5.43
CA LEU A 27 -12.77 -6.03 4.21
C LEU A 27 -13.15 -7.50 3.97
N LEU A 28 -12.26 -8.44 4.26
CA LEU A 28 -12.61 -9.87 4.17
C LEU A 28 -13.70 -10.23 5.18
N ASP A 29 -13.63 -9.69 6.39
CA ASP A 29 -14.65 -9.94 7.41
C ASP A 29 -15.98 -9.29 7.02
N HIS A 30 -15.95 -8.09 6.44
CA HIS A 30 -17.12 -7.43 5.83
C HIS A 30 -17.74 -8.32 4.74
N ALA A 31 -16.94 -8.83 3.80
CA ALA A 31 -17.44 -9.66 2.70
C ALA A 31 -18.12 -10.96 3.21
N ARG A 32 -17.63 -11.51 4.32
CA ARG A 32 -18.17 -12.72 4.97
C ARG A 32 -19.43 -12.45 5.81
N ALA A 33 -19.57 -11.24 6.34
CA ALA A 33 -20.66 -10.87 7.23
C ALA A 33 -22.00 -10.64 6.50
N GLY A 34 -22.01 -10.59 5.17
CA GLY A 34 -23.22 -10.42 4.36
C GLY A 34 -24.03 -9.19 4.81
N ALA A 35 -25.28 -9.39 5.24
CA ALA A 35 -26.16 -8.33 5.70
C ALA A 35 -25.62 -7.51 6.89
N GLN A 36 -24.71 -8.07 7.70
CA GLN A 36 -24.09 -7.38 8.83
C GLN A 36 -22.82 -6.59 8.45
N GLY A 37 -22.45 -6.58 7.16
CA GLY A 37 -21.25 -5.94 6.63
C GLY A 37 -21.09 -4.45 6.96
N ALA A 38 -22.21 -3.73 7.05
CA ALA A 38 -22.21 -2.29 7.31
C ALA A 38 -21.49 -1.89 8.62
N ALA A 39 -21.44 -2.78 9.61
CA ALA A 39 -20.74 -2.54 10.88
C ALA A 39 -19.21 -2.37 10.72
N PHE A 40 -18.63 -2.94 9.64
CA PHE A 40 -17.18 -2.89 9.39
C PHE A 40 -16.75 -1.62 8.65
N VAL A 41 -17.68 -0.94 7.97
CA VAL A 41 -17.44 0.24 7.12
C VAL A 41 -16.67 1.37 7.82
N PRO A 42 -16.99 1.76 9.07
CA PRO A 42 -16.25 2.83 9.74
C PRO A 42 -14.77 2.46 9.97
N THR A 43 -14.51 1.21 10.33
CA THR A 43 -13.17 0.70 10.63
C THR A 43 -12.32 0.61 9.38
N GLU A 44 -12.84 0.01 8.30
CA GLU A 44 -12.10 -0.09 7.03
C GLU A 44 -11.77 1.30 6.44
N ARG A 45 -12.72 2.25 6.50
CA ARG A 45 -12.50 3.61 5.97
C ARG A 45 -11.51 4.39 6.83
N SER A 46 -11.54 4.20 8.16
CA SER A 46 -10.56 4.81 9.04
C SER A 46 -9.15 4.30 8.73
N LEU A 47 -8.97 2.98 8.61
CA LEU A 47 -7.67 2.37 8.30
C LEU A 47 -7.14 2.82 6.93
N LEU A 48 -8.01 2.91 5.92
CA LEU A 48 -7.60 3.36 4.58
C LEU A 48 -7.31 4.85 4.57
N LEU A 49 -8.29 5.69 4.93
CA LEU A 49 -8.23 7.13 4.70
C LEU A 49 -7.39 7.88 5.76
N LYS A 50 -7.35 7.38 7.01
CA LYS A 50 -6.63 8.06 8.10
C LYS A 50 -5.24 7.47 8.37
N THR A 51 -4.97 6.25 7.91
CA THR A 51 -3.68 5.58 8.15
C THR A 51 -2.96 5.26 6.84
N ALA A 52 -3.58 4.46 5.97
CA ALA A 52 -2.90 3.97 4.76
C ALA A 52 -2.59 5.09 3.75
N HIS A 53 -3.58 5.92 3.40
CA HIS A 53 -3.43 7.01 2.43
C HIS A 53 -2.41 8.07 2.88
N PRO A 54 -2.46 8.60 4.12
CA PRO A 54 -1.43 9.53 4.59
C PRO A 54 -0.03 8.91 4.61
N GLY A 55 0.09 7.65 5.04
CA GLY A 55 1.36 6.91 5.00
C GLY A 55 1.89 6.75 3.58
N MET A 56 1.02 6.39 2.63
CA MET A 56 1.34 6.25 1.21
C MET A 56 1.83 7.57 0.63
N THR A 57 1.10 8.67 0.88
CA THR A 57 1.49 10.01 0.43
C THR A 57 2.85 10.41 1.00
N LEU A 58 3.09 10.17 2.29
CA LEU A 58 4.36 10.46 2.93
C LEU A 58 5.50 9.64 2.32
N ALA A 59 5.30 8.33 2.13
CA ALA A 59 6.30 7.44 1.53
C ALA A 59 6.63 7.83 0.09
N LEU A 60 5.62 8.11 -0.74
CA LEU A 60 5.82 8.49 -2.13
C LEU A 60 6.50 9.86 -2.25
N ALA A 61 6.07 10.86 -1.48
CA ALA A 61 6.65 12.19 -1.52
C ALA A 61 8.13 12.19 -1.09
N THR A 62 8.44 11.52 0.02
CA THR A 62 9.82 11.43 0.54
C THR A 62 10.70 10.55 -0.33
N GLY A 63 10.15 9.47 -0.90
CA GLY A 63 10.86 8.60 -1.85
C GLY A 63 11.19 9.30 -3.16
N ALA A 64 10.24 10.07 -3.71
CA ALA A 64 10.44 10.89 -4.89
C ALA A 64 11.45 12.02 -4.62
N ALA A 65 11.38 12.68 -3.46
CA ALA A 65 12.35 13.69 -3.06
C ALA A 65 13.77 13.10 -2.94
N ALA A 66 13.91 11.93 -2.32
CA ALA A 66 15.20 11.24 -2.22
C ALA A 66 15.76 10.84 -3.60
N LEU A 67 14.90 10.41 -4.53
CA LEU A 67 15.28 10.09 -5.90
C LEU A 67 15.71 11.34 -6.68
N ALA A 68 14.97 12.45 -6.54
CA ALA A 68 15.29 13.71 -7.23
C ALA A 68 16.64 14.30 -6.79
N LEU A 69 16.99 14.18 -5.51
CA LEU A 69 18.26 14.65 -4.97
C LEU A 69 19.48 13.84 -5.45
N ASN A 70 19.27 12.66 -6.03
CA ASN A 70 20.36 11.79 -6.47
C ASN A 70 20.01 11.04 -7.78
N SER A 71 19.37 11.76 -8.71
CA SER A 71 18.77 11.21 -9.93
C SER A 71 19.79 10.57 -10.88
N GLY A 72 21.01 11.12 -10.95
CA GLY A 72 22.08 10.64 -11.81
C GLY A 72 22.65 9.27 -11.42
N TYR A 73 22.57 8.88 -10.14
CA TYR A 73 23.06 7.58 -9.66
C TYR A 73 21.97 6.49 -9.73
N TYR A 74 20.72 6.85 -9.42
CA TYR A 74 19.67 5.85 -9.23
C TYR A 74 18.90 5.46 -10.50
N LEU A 75 18.77 6.35 -11.48
CA LEU A 75 17.94 6.09 -12.66
C LEU A 75 18.63 5.23 -13.72
N HIS A 76 19.94 5.01 -13.62
CA HIS A 76 20.68 4.15 -14.57
C HIS A 76 20.73 2.69 -14.13
N GLU A 77 20.27 2.40 -12.93
CA GLU A 77 20.32 1.10 -12.32
C GLU A 77 19.01 0.32 -12.52
N GLY A 78 19.11 -0.91 -13.04
CA GLY A 78 17.95 -1.78 -13.30
C GLY A 78 17.12 -2.09 -12.05
N TRP A 79 17.76 -2.15 -10.88
CA TRP A 79 17.08 -2.43 -9.61
C TRP A 79 16.13 -1.31 -9.17
N MET A 80 16.43 -0.06 -9.55
CA MET A 80 15.55 1.08 -9.21
C MET A 80 14.23 0.99 -9.98
N HIS A 81 14.28 0.61 -11.26
CA HIS A 81 13.07 0.38 -12.06
C HIS A 81 12.21 -0.75 -11.49
N ALA A 82 12.84 -1.86 -11.09
CA ALA A 82 12.14 -2.96 -10.43
C ALA A 82 11.49 -2.51 -9.10
N LYS A 83 12.17 -1.68 -8.30
CA LYS A 83 11.64 -1.14 -7.05
C LYS A 83 10.45 -0.20 -7.29
N LEU A 84 10.52 0.64 -8.32
CA LEU A 84 9.43 1.53 -8.71
C LEU A 84 8.22 0.74 -9.19
N ALA A 85 8.42 -0.33 -9.98
CA ALA A 85 7.36 -1.23 -10.40
C ALA A 85 6.69 -1.92 -9.19
N ALA A 86 7.48 -2.41 -8.22
CA ALA A 86 6.94 -2.97 -6.98
C ALA A 86 6.15 -1.92 -6.18
N THR A 87 6.66 -0.69 -6.07
CA THR A 87 5.96 0.40 -5.39
C THR A 87 4.63 0.73 -6.09
N ALA A 88 4.63 0.78 -7.42
CA ALA A 88 3.42 1.02 -8.21
C ALA A 88 2.38 -0.10 -8.01
N LEU A 89 2.81 -1.36 -7.92
CA LEU A 89 1.93 -2.49 -7.60
C LEU A 89 1.31 -2.35 -6.20
N ALA A 90 2.10 -1.93 -5.20
CA ALA A 90 1.59 -1.67 -3.85
C ALA A 90 0.55 -0.53 -3.84
N VAL A 91 0.79 0.55 -4.62
CA VAL A 91 -0.20 1.64 -4.80
C VAL A 91 -1.47 1.11 -5.43
N ALA A 92 -1.36 0.36 -6.53
CA ALA A 92 -2.51 -0.24 -7.21
C ALA A 92 -3.33 -1.12 -6.26
N ALA A 93 -2.67 -1.98 -5.47
CA ALA A 93 -3.34 -2.82 -4.49
C ALA A 93 -4.10 -1.99 -3.43
N THR A 94 -3.49 -0.92 -2.92
CA THR A 94 -4.12 -0.02 -1.94
C THR A 94 -5.34 0.70 -2.51
N VAL A 95 -5.25 1.15 -3.77
CA VAL A 95 -6.37 1.78 -4.48
C VAL A 95 -7.49 0.77 -4.70
N VAL A 96 -7.18 -0.46 -5.12
CA VAL A 96 -8.19 -1.51 -5.30
C VAL A 96 -8.91 -1.82 -3.98
N LEU A 97 -8.19 -1.94 -2.86
CA LEU A 97 -8.81 -2.11 -1.54
C LEU A 97 -9.71 -0.92 -1.15
N THR A 98 -9.29 0.30 -1.49
CA THR A 98 -10.11 1.52 -1.27
C THR A 98 -11.37 1.52 -2.12
N VAL A 99 -11.28 1.12 -3.37
CA VAL A 99 -12.45 1.01 -4.27
C VAL A 99 -13.37 -0.11 -3.78
N ALA A 100 -12.83 -1.26 -3.37
CA ALA A 100 -13.62 -2.36 -2.84
C ALA A 100 -14.43 -1.93 -1.59
N SER A 101 -13.80 -1.25 -0.63
CA SER A 101 -14.49 -0.68 0.55
C SER A 101 -15.66 0.21 0.15
N ARG A 102 -15.44 1.12 -0.81
CA ARG A 102 -16.48 2.03 -1.30
C ARG A 102 -17.64 1.29 -1.98
N ARG A 103 -17.33 0.29 -2.81
CA ARG A 103 -18.34 -0.51 -3.52
C ARG A 103 -19.21 -1.32 -2.56
N MET A 104 -18.57 -2.01 -1.62
CA MET A 104 -19.26 -2.80 -0.60
C MET A 104 -20.14 -1.92 0.30
N SER A 105 -19.66 -0.71 0.64
CA SER A 105 -20.43 0.26 1.41
C SER A 105 -21.64 0.83 0.66
N ALA A 106 -21.52 1.10 -0.65
CA ALA A 106 -22.52 1.84 -1.41
C ALA A 106 -23.61 0.95 -2.04
N ALA A 107 -23.22 -0.21 -2.55
CA ALA A 107 -24.12 -1.10 -3.29
C ALA A 107 -24.48 -2.37 -2.50
N HIS A 108 -23.89 -2.59 -1.31
CA HIS A 108 -23.87 -3.90 -0.65
C HIS A 108 -23.37 -5.02 -1.58
N ASP A 109 -22.59 -4.65 -2.61
CA ASP A 109 -22.03 -5.55 -3.58
C ASP A 109 -20.99 -6.44 -2.90
N ALA A 110 -21.17 -7.75 -2.98
CA ALA A 110 -20.16 -8.69 -2.52
C ALA A 110 -18.93 -8.62 -3.46
N VAL A 111 -17.85 -8.02 -2.98
CA VAL A 111 -16.54 -8.17 -3.63
C VAL A 111 -15.99 -9.56 -3.29
N GLY A 112 -15.55 -10.30 -4.30
CA GLY A 112 -15.09 -11.67 -4.10
C GLY A 112 -13.91 -11.78 -3.13
N GLU A 113 -14.02 -12.68 -2.15
CA GLU A 113 -12.97 -12.90 -1.13
C GLU A 113 -11.61 -13.26 -1.73
N ARG A 114 -11.60 -14.03 -2.83
CA ARG A 114 -10.38 -14.40 -3.55
C ARG A 114 -9.64 -13.18 -4.07
N ALA A 115 -10.38 -12.21 -4.62
CA ALA A 115 -9.80 -10.96 -5.13
C ALA A 115 -9.21 -10.14 -3.98
N LEU A 116 -9.93 -9.98 -2.87
CA LEU A 116 -9.42 -9.24 -1.70
C LEU A 116 -8.17 -9.90 -1.09
N THR A 117 -8.15 -11.22 -1.02
CA THR A 117 -7.00 -11.99 -0.53
C THR A 117 -5.80 -11.85 -1.47
N LEU A 118 -6.02 -11.95 -2.78
CA LEU A 118 -4.98 -11.75 -3.79
C LEU A 118 -4.39 -10.35 -3.71
N TRP A 119 -5.21 -9.30 -3.71
CA TRP A 119 -4.72 -7.92 -3.65
C TRP A 119 -3.98 -7.60 -2.35
N ARG A 120 -4.45 -8.14 -1.21
CA ARG A 120 -3.72 -8.02 0.06
C ARG A 120 -2.38 -8.76 0.03
N GLY A 121 -2.34 -9.94 -0.60
CA GLY A 121 -1.10 -10.70 -0.81
C GLY A 121 -0.13 -9.97 -1.73
N LEU A 122 -0.63 -9.41 -2.84
CA LEU A 122 0.17 -8.61 -3.79
C LEU A 122 0.73 -7.35 -3.14
N LEU A 123 -0.04 -6.66 -2.28
CA LEU A 123 0.46 -5.54 -1.49
C LEU A 123 1.69 -5.94 -0.66
N MET A 124 1.57 -7.04 0.10
CA MET A 124 2.65 -7.50 0.97
C MET A 124 3.86 -8.00 0.18
N GLY A 125 3.63 -8.75 -0.90
CA GLY A 125 4.67 -9.22 -1.79
C GLY A 125 5.42 -8.08 -2.48
N ALA A 126 4.70 -7.04 -2.91
CA ALA A 126 5.28 -5.84 -3.51
C ALA A 126 6.18 -5.07 -2.53
N VAL A 127 5.73 -4.90 -1.28
CA VAL A 127 6.54 -4.24 -0.24
C VAL A 127 7.78 -5.06 0.09
N LEU A 128 7.63 -6.39 0.23
CA LEU A 128 8.76 -7.28 0.48
C LEU A 128 9.78 -7.22 -0.65
N ALA A 129 9.32 -7.29 -1.91
CA ALA A 129 10.19 -7.15 -3.08
C ALA A 129 10.92 -5.80 -3.08
N ALA A 130 10.22 -4.70 -2.77
CA ALA A 130 10.84 -3.38 -2.67
C ALA A 130 11.90 -3.31 -1.57
N LEU A 131 11.70 -3.96 -0.41
CA LEU A 131 12.70 -4.04 0.66
C LEU A 131 13.92 -4.87 0.23
N VAL A 132 13.69 -6.05 -0.34
CA VAL A 132 14.77 -6.92 -0.85
C VAL A 132 15.61 -6.18 -1.88
N LEU A 133 14.98 -5.50 -2.85
CA LEU A 133 15.70 -4.74 -3.88
C LEU A 133 16.54 -3.59 -3.29
N VAL A 134 16.10 -2.98 -2.18
CA VAL A 134 16.84 -1.91 -1.51
C VAL A 134 18.09 -2.43 -0.80
N PHE A 135 18.00 -3.56 -0.12
CA PHE A 135 19.08 -4.07 0.74
C PHE A 135 20.01 -5.04 0.02
N VAL A 136 19.47 -5.89 -0.85
CA VAL A 136 20.23 -6.90 -1.56
C VAL A 136 20.93 -6.30 -2.77
N LYS A 137 20.41 -5.18 -3.32
CA LYS A 137 20.91 -4.47 -4.54
C LYS A 137 21.53 -5.46 -5.53
N PRO A 138 20.77 -6.03 -6.49
CA PRO A 138 21.36 -7.02 -7.40
C PRO A 138 22.66 -6.46 -7.96
N LEU A 139 23.75 -7.16 -7.62
CA LEU A 139 25.14 -6.78 -7.89
C LEU A 139 25.35 -6.48 -9.37
#